data_AF-A0A350YT53-F1
#
_entry.id   AF-A0A350YT53-F1
#
_cell.length_a   1.000
_cell.length_b   1.000
_cell.length_c   1.000
_cell.angle_alpha   90.00
_cell.angle_beta   90.00
_cell.angle_gamma   90.00
#
_symmetry.space_group_name_H-M   'P 1'
#
loop_
_entity.id
_entity.type
_entity.pdbx_description
1 polymer ?
#
loop_
_entity_poly.entity_id
_entity_poly.type
_entity_poly.pdbx_seq_one_letter_code
_entity_poly.pdbx_strand_id
1 'polypeptide(L)'
;MDFKFLADTVRNIILSTLKEWDAIYNENKPYRLFSRSLFFPLVILAAISTFLGAFLFTNTELTNFYSVIAGLRYFAVITIVVYGTALGLREMMKSFGYGNDFGIAFKLVCCSVVPLLLCQILSQLFESFIFVNILAFFGFYILYTGIERMLLPSDSDRLKLMIGVPLIFFILFILTGRIITQITDKFYFSFFA
;
A
#
# COMPACT_ATOMS: atom_id res chain seq x y z
N MET A 1 -0.98 15.33 11.66
CA MET A 1 -1.77 14.21 11.10
C MET A 1 -3.20 14.45 11.51
N ASP A 2 -4.16 14.22 10.62
CA ASP A 2 -5.59 14.32 10.96
C ASP A 2 -6.12 12.90 11.18
N PHE A 3 -6.18 12.48 12.45
CA PHE A 3 -6.61 11.13 12.82
C PHE A 3 -8.09 10.88 12.54
N LYS A 4 -8.90 11.95 12.57
CA LYS A 4 -10.33 11.86 12.25
C LYS A 4 -10.49 11.53 10.77
N PHE A 5 -9.76 12.24 9.91
CA PHE A 5 -9.70 11.94 8.48
C PHE A 5 -9.26 10.50 8.19
N LEU A 6 -8.22 10.01 8.88
CA LEU A 6 -7.77 8.63 8.72
C LEU A 6 -8.86 7.62 9.05
N ALA A 7 -9.47 7.72 10.23
CA ALA A 7 -10.46 6.76 10.70
C ALA A 7 -11.71 6.78 9.82
N ASP A 8 -12.19 7.97 9.46
CA ASP A 8 -13.37 8.15 8.62
C ASP A 8 -13.12 7.61 7.21
N THR A 9 -12.01 7.97 6.56
CA THR A 9 -11.69 7.49 5.20
C THR A 9 -11.44 5.98 5.17
N VAL A 10 -10.70 5.41 6.14
CA VAL A 10 -10.51 3.95 6.21
C VAL A 10 -11.84 3.22 6.39
N ARG A 11 -12.69 3.72 7.29
CA ARG A 11 -14.01 3.13 7.54
C ARG A 11 -14.90 3.22 6.30
N ASN A 12 -15.00 4.41 5.71
CA ASN A 12 -15.87 4.65 4.58
C ASN A 12 -15.40 3.92 3.32
N ILE A 13 -14.10 3.80 3.08
CA ILE A 13 -13.60 3.10 1.90
C ILE A 13 -13.87 1.59 1.95
N ILE A 14 -13.96 1.04 3.17
CA ILE A 14 -14.28 -0.37 3.40
C ILE A 14 -15.80 -0.60 3.43
N LEU A 15 -16.56 0.23 4.14
CA LEU A 15 -18.00 0.03 4.34
C LEU A 15 -18.88 0.67 3.25
N SER A 16 -18.39 1.68 2.54
CA SER A 16 -19.16 2.50 1.61
C SER A 16 -18.27 3.05 0.48
N THR A 17 -17.54 2.14 -0.17
CA THR A 17 -16.49 2.45 -1.18
C THR A 17 -16.95 3.43 -2.25
N LEU A 18 -18.13 3.23 -2.84
CA LEU A 18 -18.65 4.11 -3.91
C LEU A 18 -18.90 5.54 -3.42
N LYS A 19 -19.50 5.70 -2.24
CA LYS A 19 -19.78 7.03 -1.65
C LYS A 19 -18.49 7.76 -1.31
N GLU A 20 -17.49 7.04 -0.80
CA GLU A 20 -16.19 7.62 -0.50
C GLU A 20 -15.48 8.08 -1.79
N TRP A 21 -15.54 7.29 -2.87
CA TRP A 21 -14.99 7.73 -4.17
C TRP A 21 -15.67 8.99 -4.71
N ASP A 22 -17.00 9.07 -4.61
CA ASP A 22 -17.75 10.28 -4.99
C ASP A 22 -17.32 11.49 -4.13
N ALA A 23 -17.13 11.30 -2.82
CA ALA A 23 -16.63 12.35 -1.93
C ALA A 23 -15.21 12.79 -2.30
N ILE A 24 -14.29 11.84 -2.53
CA ILE A 24 -12.90 12.13 -2.90
C ILE A 24 -12.82 12.89 -4.23
N TYR A 25 -13.68 12.55 -5.19
CA TYR A 25 -13.77 13.23 -6.48
C TYR A 25 -14.29 14.67 -6.31
N ASN A 26 -15.40 14.84 -5.58
CA ASN A 26 -16.05 16.14 -5.39
C ASN A 26 -15.24 17.12 -4.52
N GLU A 27 -14.64 16.62 -3.43
CA GLU A 27 -13.85 17.45 -2.52
C GLU A 27 -12.50 17.85 -3.11
N ASN A 28 -12.04 17.14 -4.15
CA ASN A 28 -10.76 17.33 -4.84
C ASN A 28 -9.58 17.67 -3.92
N LYS A 29 -9.49 16.98 -2.77
CA LYS A 29 -8.43 17.19 -1.76
C LYS A 29 -7.05 16.91 -2.36
N PRO A 30 -5.99 17.63 -1.96
CA PRO A 30 -4.65 17.43 -2.51
C PRO A 30 -4.08 16.06 -2.14
N TYR A 31 -3.32 15.44 -3.05
CA TYR A 31 -2.67 14.13 -2.82
C TYR A 31 -1.75 14.12 -1.59
N ARG A 32 -1.17 15.26 -1.22
CA ARG A 32 -0.34 15.42 -0.01
C ARG A 32 -1.11 15.13 1.28
N LEU A 33 -2.42 15.39 1.31
CA LEU A 33 -3.27 15.04 2.45
C LEU A 33 -3.42 13.53 2.58
N PHE A 34 -3.69 12.82 1.49
CA PHE A 34 -3.77 11.34 1.47
C PHE A 34 -2.43 10.71 1.87
N SER A 35 -1.33 11.22 1.34
CA SER A 35 0.00 10.75 1.75
C SER A 35 0.25 10.94 3.25
N ARG A 36 0.08 12.16 3.78
CA ARG A 36 0.44 12.49 5.17
C ARG A 36 -0.55 12.00 6.22
N SER A 37 -1.85 11.98 5.90
CA SER A 37 -2.92 11.69 6.86
C SER A 37 -3.53 10.30 6.69
N LEU A 38 -3.33 9.61 5.56
CA LEU A 38 -3.82 8.24 5.35
C LEU A 38 -2.65 7.26 5.24
N PHE A 39 -1.82 7.41 4.21
CA PHE A 39 -0.77 6.45 3.87
C PHE A 39 0.30 6.30 4.97
N PHE A 40 1.00 7.39 5.30
CA PHE A 40 2.12 7.33 6.26
C PHE A 40 1.72 6.76 7.63
N PRO A 41 0.63 7.20 8.28
CA PRO A 41 0.23 6.62 9.55
C PRO A 41 -0.06 5.10 9.46
N LEU A 42 -0.74 4.65 8.41
CA LEU A 42 -1.04 3.22 8.18
C LEU A 42 0.23 2.40 7.96
N VAL A 43 1.17 2.90 7.15
CA VAL A 43 2.42 2.20 6.86
C VAL A 43 3.34 2.18 8.08
N ILE A 44 3.40 3.27 8.86
CA ILE A 44 4.13 3.31 10.13
C ILE A 44 3.56 2.27 11.08
N LEU A 45 2.23 2.20 11.21
CA LEU A 45 1.59 1.20 12.07
C LEU A 45 1.89 -0.23 11.61
N ALA A 46 1.81 -0.49 10.30
CA ALA A 46 2.17 -1.79 9.72
C ALA A 46 3.66 -2.14 9.96
N ALA A 47 4.56 -1.17 9.83
CA ALA A 47 5.99 -1.36 10.08
C ALA A 47 6.28 -1.66 11.56
N ILE A 48 5.59 -0.99 12.48
CA ILE A 48 5.66 -1.28 13.92
C ILE A 48 5.10 -2.68 14.21
N SER A 49 3.99 -3.07 13.58
CA SER A 49 3.46 -4.43 13.69
C SER A 49 4.45 -5.48 13.18
N THR A 50 5.14 -5.23 12.06
CA THR A 50 6.19 -6.13 11.56
C THR A 50 7.38 -6.21 12.51
N PHE A 51 7.80 -5.08 13.09
CA PHE A 51 8.84 -5.06 14.13
C PHE A 51 8.45 -5.91 15.33
N LEU A 52 7.23 -5.70 15.86
CA LEU A 52 6.72 -6.45 17.02
C LEU A 52 6.55 -7.92 16.71
N GLY A 53 6.00 -8.26 15.54
CA GLY A 53 5.89 -9.65 15.09
C GLY A 53 7.25 -10.34 15.01
N ALA A 54 8.21 -9.68 14.36
CA ALA A 54 9.57 -10.20 14.29
C ALA A 54 10.23 -10.29 15.68
N PHE A 55 10.00 -9.35 16.58
CA PHE A 55 10.55 -9.37 17.93
C PHE A 55 9.96 -10.48 18.81
N LEU A 56 8.67 -10.76 18.69
CA LEU A 56 7.96 -11.75 19.52
C LEU A 56 8.10 -13.18 19.00
N PHE A 57 8.21 -13.36 17.68
CA PHE A 57 8.14 -14.69 17.05
C PHE A 57 9.42 -15.12 16.32
N THR A 58 10.40 -14.24 16.09
CA THR A 58 11.68 -14.67 15.49
C THR A 58 12.53 -15.40 16.52
N ASN A 59 13.06 -16.57 16.14
CA ASN A 59 13.92 -17.42 16.97
C ASN A 59 15.05 -16.64 17.65
N THR A 60 15.32 -17.03 18.90
CA THR A 60 16.33 -16.51 19.85
C THR A 60 17.79 -16.50 19.36
N GLU A 61 18.08 -17.00 18.16
CA GLU A 61 19.43 -17.05 17.60
C GLU A 61 19.84 -15.79 16.83
N LEU A 62 18.89 -14.98 16.37
CA LEU A 62 19.17 -13.69 15.71
C LEU A 62 19.14 -12.56 16.75
N THR A 63 20.04 -11.57 16.63
CA THR A 63 20.05 -10.42 17.54
C THR A 63 18.75 -9.63 17.38
N ASN A 64 18.23 -9.08 18.49
CA ASN A 64 17.06 -8.18 18.51
C ASN A 64 17.12 -7.03 17.49
N PHE A 65 18.32 -6.69 17.01
CA PHE A 65 18.55 -5.71 15.94
C PHE A 65 17.90 -6.12 14.60
N TYR A 66 17.77 -7.42 14.34
CA TYR A 66 17.12 -7.96 13.14
C TYR A 66 15.64 -7.56 13.06
N SER A 67 14.93 -7.52 14.19
CA SER A 67 13.52 -7.10 14.24
C SER A 67 13.35 -5.64 13.83
N VAL A 68 14.24 -4.74 14.28
CA VAL A 68 14.25 -3.31 13.91
C VAL A 68 14.45 -3.15 12.40
N ILE A 69 15.42 -3.88 11.88
CA ILE A 69 15.72 -3.96 10.46
C ILE A 69 14.50 -4.45 9.66
N ALA A 70 13.77 -5.45 10.15
CA ALA A 70 12.59 -5.99 9.48
C ALA A 70 11.46 -4.93 9.35
N GLY A 71 11.18 -4.18 10.41
CA GLY A 71 10.21 -3.08 10.38
C GLY A 71 10.62 -1.96 9.42
N LEU A 72 11.88 -1.53 9.47
CA LEU A 72 12.41 -0.51 8.57
C LEU A 72 12.37 -0.95 7.10
N ARG A 73 12.72 -2.21 6.83
CA ARG A 73 12.63 -2.83 5.52
C ARG A 73 11.18 -2.82 5.00
N TYR A 74 10.22 -3.23 5.83
CA TYR A 74 8.81 -3.21 5.45
C TYR A 74 8.34 -1.80 5.06
N PHE A 75 8.66 -0.81 5.90
CA PHE A 75 8.35 0.60 5.64
C PHE A 75 8.93 1.08 4.30
N ALA A 76 10.21 0.79 4.04
CA ALA A 76 10.89 1.20 2.82
C ALA A 76 10.28 0.53 1.57
N VAL A 77 10.06 -0.79 1.62
CA VAL A 77 9.47 -1.56 0.50
C VAL A 77 8.10 -1.00 0.16
N ILE A 78 7.18 -0.91 1.12
CA ILE A 78 5.80 -0.47 0.86
C ILE A 78 5.75 0.96 0.35
N THR A 79 6.58 1.86 0.89
CA THR A 79 6.66 3.24 0.42
C THR A 79 7.09 3.30 -1.04
N ILE A 80 8.17 2.62 -1.40
CA ILE A 80 8.67 2.61 -2.79
C ILE A 80 7.64 1.98 -3.73
N VAL A 81 7.01 0.88 -3.33
CA VAL A 81 6.02 0.17 -4.14
C VAL A 81 4.81 1.07 -4.41
N VAL A 82 4.21 1.69 -3.38
CA VAL A 82 3.01 2.53 -3.59
C VAL A 82 3.29 3.75 -4.46
N TYR A 83 4.40 4.46 -4.22
CA TYR A 83 4.76 5.60 -5.05
C TYR A 83 5.15 5.17 -6.47
N GLY A 84 5.88 4.06 -6.62
CA GLY A 84 6.25 3.50 -7.91
C GLY A 84 5.03 3.03 -8.72
N THR A 85 4.06 2.37 -8.08
CA THR A 85 2.81 1.97 -8.73
C THR A 85 1.98 3.19 -9.13
N ALA A 86 1.94 4.24 -8.31
CA ALA A 86 1.26 5.49 -8.69
C ALA A 86 1.92 6.16 -9.90
N LEU A 87 3.25 6.13 -10.02
CA LEU A 87 3.96 6.59 -11.21
C LEU A 87 3.67 5.71 -12.44
N GLY A 88 3.63 4.38 -12.26
CA GLY A 88 3.25 3.45 -13.31
C GLY A 88 1.82 3.69 -13.82
N LEU A 89 0.86 3.84 -12.91
CA LEU A 89 -0.52 4.18 -13.25
C LEU A 89 -0.63 5.52 -13.96
N ARG A 90 0.12 6.54 -13.53
CA ARG A 90 0.17 7.83 -14.21
C ARG A 90 0.61 7.69 -15.68
N GLU A 91 1.64 6.89 -15.95
CA GLU A 91 2.09 6.67 -17.33
C GLU A 91 1.07 5.86 -18.14
N MET A 92 0.40 4.88 -17.52
CA MET A 92 -0.71 4.17 -18.16
C MET A 92 -1.87 5.11 -18.52
N MET A 93 -2.28 5.99 -17.59
CA MET A 93 -3.32 7.00 -17.83
C MET A 93 -2.95 7.91 -19.00
N LYS A 94 -1.69 8.36 -19.05
CA LYS A 94 -1.17 9.19 -20.14
C LYS A 94 -1.20 8.46 -21.49
N SER A 95 -0.81 7.18 -21.52
CA SER A 95 -0.84 6.34 -22.72
C SER A 95 -2.26 6.14 -23.26
N PHE A 96 -3.25 6.05 -22.38
CA PHE A 96 -4.66 5.90 -22.77
C PHE A 96 -5.43 7.22 -22.92
N GLY A 97 -4.79 8.37 -22.70
CA GLY A 97 -5.41 9.69 -22.87
C GLY A 97 -6.29 10.18 -21.71
N TYR A 98 -6.28 9.52 -20.55
CA TYR A 98 -7.04 9.93 -19.35
C TYR A 98 -6.31 11.00 -18.50
N GLY A 99 -5.34 11.69 -19.09
CA GLY A 99 -4.55 12.73 -18.42
C GLY A 99 -3.27 12.20 -17.76
N ASN A 100 -2.54 13.11 -17.12
CA ASN A 100 -1.20 12.87 -16.56
C ASN A 100 -1.11 13.29 -15.07
N ASP A 101 -2.23 13.28 -14.37
CA ASP A 101 -2.31 13.75 -12.98
C ASP A 101 -1.83 12.66 -12.00
N PHE A 102 -0.63 12.88 -11.45
CA PHE A 102 -0.07 12.01 -10.41
C PHE A 102 -0.95 11.94 -9.15
N GLY A 103 -1.68 13.02 -8.83
CA GLY A 103 -2.51 13.08 -7.64
C GLY A 103 -3.68 12.10 -7.71
N ILE A 104 -4.30 11.96 -8.88
CA ILE A 104 -5.37 10.97 -9.12
C ILE A 104 -4.80 9.56 -9.03
N ALA A 105 -3.70 9.28 -9.73
CA ALA A 105 -3.04 7.99 -9.71
C ALA A 105 -2.62 7.57 -8.29
N PHE A 106 -2.06 8.50 -7.52
CA PHE A 106 -1.66 8.25 -6.14
C PHE A 106 -2.86 7.95 -5.23
N LYS A 107 -3.96 8.71 -5.34
CA LYS A 107 -5.19 8.45 -4.55
C LYS A 107 -5.73 7.05 -4.85
N LEU A 108 -5.80 6.66 -6.12
CA LEU A 108 -6.25 5.32 -6.55
C LEU A 108 -5.43 4.20 -5.90
N VAL A 109 -4.10 4.27 -6.01
CA VAL A 109 -3.22 3.25 -5.44
C VAL A 109 -3.27 3.27 -3.91
N CYS A 110 -3.16 4.44 -3.29
CA CYS A 110 -3.14 4.59 -1.84
C CYS A 110 -4.39 4.00 -1.19
N CYS A 111 -5.57 4.35 -1.71
CA CYS A 111 -6.86 3.84 -1.22
C CYS A 111 -6.99 2.33 -1.39
N SER A 112 -6.55 1.79 -2.52
CA SER A 112 -6.63 0.36 -2.83
C SER A 112 -5.72 -0.51 -1.96
N VAL A 113 -4.63 0.07 -1.44
CA VAL A 113 -3.67 -0.61 -0.57
C VAL A 113 -4.11 -0.59 0.90
N VAL A 114 -5.14 0.19 1.28
CA VAL A 114 -5.64 0.27 2.66
C VAL A 114 -6.02 -1.11 3.24
N PRO A 115 -6.85 -1.95 2.58
CA PRO A 115 -7.19 -3.27 3.12
C PRO A 115 -5.95 -4.15 3.32
N LEU A 116 -5.00 -4.10 2.37
CA LEU A 116 -3.75 -4.85 2.47
C LEU A 116 -2.96 -4.43 3.71
N LEU A 117 -2.82 -3.13 3.97
CA LEU A 117 -2.08 -2.64 5.15
C LEU A 117 -2.76 -3.05 6.46
N LEU A 118 -4.09 -3.00 6.53
CA LEU A 118 -4.83 -3.45 7.70
C LEU A 118 -4.68 -4.95 7.97
N CYS A 119 -4.76 -5.78 6.93
CA CYS A 119 -4.52 -7.21 7.04
C CYS A 119 -3.09 -7.51 7.48
N GLN A 120 -2.11 -6.76 6.98
CA GLN A 120 -0.70 -6.90 7.38
C GLN A 120 -0.48 -6.50 8.84
N ILE A 121 -1.10 -5.43 9.32
CA ILE A 121 -1.05 -5.03 10.74
C ILE A 121 -1.50 -6.19 11.64
N LEU A 122 -2.64 -6.81 11.32
CA LEU A 122 -3.22 -7.89 12.12
C LEU A 122 -2.42 -9.18 12.04
N SER A 123 -2.05 -9.62 10.83
CA SER A 123 -1.34 -10.89 10.62
C SER A 123 0.10 -10.87 11.12
N GLN A 124 0.77 -9.71 11.13
CA GLN A 124 2.11 -9.58 11.69
C GLN A 124 2.11 -9.56 13.22
N LEU A 125 1.05 -9.02 13.84
CA LEU A 125 0.89 -9.05 15.31
C LEU A 125 0.46 -10.42 15.82
N PHE A 126 -0.39 -11.11 15.05
CA PHE A 126 -0.94 -12.41 15.42
C PHE A 126 -0.80 -13.37 14.25
N GLU A 127 0.20 -14.25 14.30
CA GLU A 127 0.46 -15.22 13.24
C GLU A 127 -0.76 -16.13 12.96
N SER A 128 -1.55 -16.44 13.99
CA SER A 128 -2.81 -17.19 13.85
C SER A 128 -3.87 -16.51 12.96
N PHE A 129 -3.75 -15.20 12.71
CA PHE A 129 -4.64 -14.41 11.86
C PHE A 129 -4.16 -14.28 10.42
N ILE A 130 -3.22 -15.11 9.97
CA ILE A 130 -2.74 -15.11 8.58
C ILE A 130 -3.88 -15.26 7.55
N PHE A 131 -4.97 -15.94 7.90
CA PHE A 131 -6.16 -16.09 7.06
C PHE A 131 -6.83 -14.74 6.73
N VAL A 132 -6.69 -13.71 7.57
CA VAL A 132 -7.23 -12.37 7.34
C VAL A 132 -6.64 -11.73 6.08
N ASN A 133 -5.49 -12.18 5.61
CA ASN A 133 -4.90 -11.70 4.36
C ASN A 133 -5.78 -11.95 3.13
N ILE A 134 -6.78 -12.85 3.19
CA ILE A 134 -7.76 -12.98 2.11
C ILE A 134 -8.60 -11.70 1.93
N LEU A 135 -8.80 -10.90 2.99
CA LEU A 135 -9.49 -9.61 2.90
C LEU A 135 -8.67 -8.57 2.14
N ALA A 136 -7.35 -8.77 1.97
CA ALA A 136 -6.53 -7.86 1.16
C ALA A 136 -6.98 -7.83 -0.31
N PHE A 137 -7.63 -8.90 -0.80
CA PHE A 137 -8.22 -8.92 -2.15
C PHE A 137 -9.36 -7.91 -2.33
N PHE A 138 -9.96 -7.42 -1.23
CA PHE A 138 -10.92 -6.31 -1.31
C PHE A 138 -10.28 -5.03 -1.91
N GLY A 139 -8.96 -4.89 -1.83
CA GLY A 139 -8.22 -3.81 -2.50
C GLY A 139 -8.44 -3.76 -4.01
N PHE A 140 -8.66 -4.91 -4.67
CA PHE A 140 -8.98 -4.94 -6.11
C PHE A 140 -10.36 -4.32 -6.39
N TYR A 141 -11.34 -4.54 -5.52
CA TYR A 141 -12.67 -3.94 -5.64
C TYR A 141 -12.61 -2.42 -5.44
N ILE A 142 -11.85 -1.94 -4.45
CA ILE A 142 -11.61 -0.51 -4.23
C ILE A 142 -10.94 0.12 -5.46
N LEU A 143 -9.95 -0.56 -6.05
CA LEU A 143 -9.28 -0.10 -7.26
C LEU A 143 -10.23 -0.03 -8.46
N TYR A 144 -11.01 -1.09 -8.69
CA TYR A 144 -11.98 -1.16 -9.79
C TYR A 144 -12.99 -0.01 -9.72
N THR A 145 -13.62 0.16 -8.56
CA THR A 145 -14.60 1.24 -8.34
C THR A 145 -13.96 2.63 -8.41
N GLY A 146 -12.72 2.77 -7.94
CA GLY A 146 -11.98 4.03 -8.04
C GLY A 146 -11.65 4.42 -9.48
N ILE A 147 -11.18 3.46 -10.29
CA ILE A 147 -10.90 3.69 -11.72
C ILE A 147 -12.18 4.11 -12.43
N GLU A 148 -13.29 3.40 -12.19
CA GLU A 148 -14.59 3.72 -12.78
C GLU A 148 -15.04 5.14 -12.45
N ARG A 149 -14.91 5.56 -11.19
CA ARG A 149 -15.38 6.87 -10.72
C ARG A 149 -14.48 8.03 -11.08
N MET A 150 -13.16 7.84 -11.06
CA MET A 150 -12.19 8.93 -11.27
C MET A 150 -11.81 9.13 -12.74
N LEU A 151 -11.77 8.06 -13.53
CA LEU A 151 -11.24 8.10 -14.90
C LEU A 151 -12.34 7.90 -15.95
N LEU A 152 -13.49 7.32 -15.58
CA LEU A 152 -14.59 6.97 -16.50
C LEU A 152 -14.08 6.34 -17.82
N PRO A 153 -13.21 5.30 -17.76
CA PRO A 153 -12.58 4.75 -18.96
C PRO A 153 -13.53 3.89 -19.79
N SER A 154 -13.17 3.66 -21.05
CA SER A 154 -13.81 2.63 -21.88
C SER A 154 -13.69 1.24 -21.23
N ASP A 155 -14.63 0.33 -21.51
CA ASP A 155 -14.62 -1.03 -20.94
C ASP A 155 -13.28 -1.76 -21.18
N SER A 156 -12.69 -1.57 -22.36
CA SER A 156 -11.43 -2.20 -22.74
C SER A 156 -10.24 -1.63 -21.97
N ASP A 157 -10.18 -0.32 -21.74
CA ASP A 157 -9.09 0.29 -20.99
C ASP A 157 -9.24 0.08 -19.49
N ARG A 158 -10.47 -0.01 -18.99
CA ARG A 158 -10.75 -0.40 -17.61
C ARG A 158 -10.12 -1.74 -17.27
N LEU A 159 -10.31 -2.75 -18.13
CA LEU A 159 -9.71 -4.06 -17.94
C LEU A 159 -8.18 -4.00 -17.98
N LYS A 160 -7.59 -3.25 -18.92
CA LYS A 160 -6.14 -3.06 -19.01
C LYS A 160 -5.57 -2.40 -17.74
N LEU A 161 -6.24 -1.38 -17.21
CA LEU A 161 -5.82 -0.69 -15.98
C LEU A 161 -5.99 -1.60 -14.74
N MET A 162 -7.11 -2.32 -14.64
CA MET A 162 -7.38 -3.24 -13.55
C MET A 162 -6.37 -4.39 -13.47
N ILE A 163 -5.84 -4.84 -14.62
CA ILE A 163 -4.80 -5.87 -14.67
C ILE A 163 -3.40 -5.25 -14.52
N GLY A 164 -3.14 -4.13 -15.20
CA GLY A 164 -1.82 -3.52 -15.24
C GLY A 164 -1.38 -2.91 -13.91
N VAL A 165 -2.28 -2.25 -13.16
CA VAL A 165 -1.93 -1.63 -11.87
C VAL A 165 -1.49 -2.67 -10.84
N PRO A 166 -2.24 -3.75 -10.57
CA PRO A 166 -1.78 -4.81 -9.68
C PRO A 166 -0.52 -5.51 -10.20
N LEU A 167 -0.39 -5.71 -11.52
CA LEU A 167 0.81 -6.32 -12.10
C LEU A 167 2.05 -5.46 -11.80
N ILE A 168 1.98 -4.14 -12.01
CA ILE A 168 3.06 -3.20 -11.67
C ILE A 168 3.34 -3.25 -10.17
N PHE A 169 2.30 -3.27 -9.33
CA PHE A 169 2.44 -3.39 -7.88
C PHE A 169 3.19 -4.68 -7.48
N PHE A 170 2.80 -5.84 -8.01
CA PHE A 170 3.46 -7.12 -7.72
C PHE A 170 4.91 -7.15 -8.21
N ILE A 171 5.18 -6.67 -9.42
CA ILE A 171 6.53 -6.60 -9.98
C ILE A 171 7.41 -5.71 -9.08
N LEU A 172 6.95 -4.51 -8.74
CA LEU A 172 7.68 -3.60 -7.87
C LEU A 172 7.87 -4.18 -6.47
N PHE A 173 6.86 -4.86 -5.93
CA PHE A 173 6.94 -5.50 -4.62
C PHE A 173 7.99 -6.60 -4.58
N ILE A 174 8.04 -7.48 -5.58
CA ILE A 174 9.04 -8.55 -5.68
C ILE A 174 10.44 -7.97 -5.89
N LEU A 175 10.60 -7.03 -6.83
CA LEU A 175 11.90 -6.43 -7.15
C LEU A 175 12.46 -5.63 -5.97
N THR A 176 11.68 -4.68 -5.44
CA THR A 176 12.08 -3.85 -4.31
C THR A 176 12.30 -4.69 -3.08
N GLY A 177 11.42 -5.68 -2.84
CA GLY A 177 11.55 -6.65 -1.77
C GLY A 177 12.91 -7.33 -1.82
N ARG A 178 13.26 -7.95 -2.95
CA ARG A 178 14.55 -8.65 -3.13
C ARG A 178 15.76 -7.74 -2.99
N ILE A 179 15.73 -6.56 -3.60
CA ILE A 179 16.85 -5.60 -3.54
C ILE A 179 17.09 -5.17 -2.09
N ILE A 180 16.04 -4.79 -1.37
CA ILE A 180 16.17 -4.36 0.02
C ILE A 180 16.60 -5.51 0.92
N THR A 181 16.12 -6.75 0.70
CA THR A 181 16.64 -7.93 1.42
C THR A 181 18.15 -8.06 1.26
N GLN A 182 18.63 -8.04 0.02
CA GLN A 182 20.06 -8.23 -0.25
C GLN A 182 20.93 -7.15 0.37
N ILE A 183 20.49 -5.89 0.33
CA ILE A 183 21.22 -4.76 0.94
C ILE A 183 21.27 -4.94 2.46
N THR A 184 20.11 -5.23 3.04
CA THR A 184 19.95 -5.37 4.48
C THR A 184 20.71 -6.57 5.05
N ASP A 185 20.65 -7.73 4.39
CA ASP A 185 21.34 -8.93 4.84
C ASP A 185 22.86 -8.73 4.75
N LYS A 186 23.36 -8.16 3.65
CA LYS A 186 24.79 -7.80 3.52
C LYS A 186 25.23 -6.84 4.62
N PHE A 187 24.42 -5.84 4.93
CA PHE A 187 24.72 -4.90 6.01
C PHE A 187 24.74 -5.60 7.37
N TYR A 188 23.76 -6.45 7.66
CA TYR A 188 23.68 -7.19 8.92
C TYR A 188 24.90 -8.12 9.09
N PHE A 189 25.22 -8.94 8.10
CA PHE A 189 26.36 -9.86 8.17
C PHE A 189 27.72 -9.15 8.15
N SER A 190 27.83 -7.95 7.57
CA SER A 190 29.09 -7.20 7.59
C SER A 190 29.42 -6.57 8.95
N PHE A 191 28.43 -6.37 9.81
CA PHE A 191 28.61 -5.68 11.10
C PHE A 191 28.42 -6.59 12.31
N PHE A 192 27.64 -7.67 12.18
CA PHE A 192 27.22 -8.51 13.31
C PHE A 192 27.62 -9.99 13.20
N ALA A 193 28.31 -10.40 12.12
CA ALA A 193 28.95 -11.71 11.99
C ALA A 193 30.48 -11.55 11.91
#